data_AF-A0A356U900-F1
#
_entry.id   AF-A0A356U900-F1
#
_cell.length_a   1.000
_cell.length_b   1.000
_cell.length_c   1.000
_cell.angle_alpha   90.00
_cell.angle_beta   90.00
_cell.angle_gamma   90.00
#
_symmetry.space_group_name_H-M   'P 1'
#
loop_
_entity.id
_entity.type
_entity.pdbx_description
1 polymer ?
#
loop_
_entity_poly.entity_id
_entity_poly.type
_entity_poly.pdbx_seq_one_letter_code
_entity_poly.pdbx_strand_id
1 'polypeptide(L)' 'MFDINENYREIPMLPLRGLLVFPYTVIHLDVGRKKSINAIEQAMLE' A
#
# COMPACT_ATOMS: atom_id res chain seq x y z
N MET A 1 -31.41 5.46 -0.01
CA MET A 1 -30.03 5.95 -0.27
C MET A 1 -29.34 5.91 1.09
N PHE A 2 -28.51 4.90 1.34
CA PHE A 2 -27.84 4.79 2.64
C PHE A 2 -26.72 5.82 2.68
N ASP A 3 -26.86 6.83 3.55
CA ASP A 3 -25.76 7.71 3.96
C ASP A 3 -24.80 6.88 4.82
N ILE A 4 -23.91 6.17 4.13
CA ILE A 4 -22.70 5.64 4.74
C ILE A 4 -21.69 6.78 4.79
N ASN A 5 -21.58 7.42 5.95
CA ASN A 5 -20.39 8.22 6.29
C ASN A 5 -19.19 7.26 6.42
N GLU A 6 -18.77 6.63 5.31
CA GLU A 6 -17.48 5.94 5.27
C GLU A 6 -16.42 7.00 5.04
N ASN A 7 -15.51 7.14 6.00
CA ASN A 7 -14.28 7.87 5.77
C ASN A 7 -13.43 7.04 4.80
N TYR A 8 -13.65 7.24 3.50
CA TYR A 8 -12.79 6.71 2.46
C TYR A 8 -11.41 7.34 2.61
N ARG A 9 -10.39 6.50 2.78
CA ARG A 9 -8.99 6.93 2.75
C ARG A 9 -8.32 6.37 1.51
N GLU A 10 -7.72 7.25 0.72
CA GLU A 10 -6.82 6.83 -0.34
C GLU A 10 -5.51 6.37 0.30
N ILE A 11 -5.04 5.18 -0.06
CA ILE A 11 -3.80 4.60 0.47
C ILE A 11 -2.93 4.19 -0.72
N PRO A 12 -1.63 4.51 -0.73
CA PRO A 12 -0.72 4.04 -1.77
C PRO A 12 -0.62 2.52 -1.79
N MET A 13 -0.58 1.93 -3.00
CA MET A 13 -0.55 0.47 -3.20
C MET A 13 0.82 -0.01 -3.68
N LEU A 14 1.36 -1.02 -3.00
CA LEU A 14 2.54 -1.77 -3.45
C LEU A 14 2.12 -3.17 -3.95
N PRO A 15 2.05 -3.40 -5.27
CA PRO A 15 1.64 -4.70 -5.80
C PRO A 15 2.73 -5.76 -5.60
N LEU A 16 2.38 -6.84 -4.89
CA LEU A 16 3.23 -8.00 -4.70
C LEU A 16 2.83 -9.12 -5.67
N ARG A 17 3.74 -9.54 -6.56
CA ARG A 17 3.45 -10.62 -7.51
C ARG A 17 3.85 -11.96 -6.92
N GLY A 18 2.87 -12.82 -6.66
CA GLY A 18 3.12 -14.18 -6.16
C GLY A 18 3.54 -14.24 -4.69
N LEU A 19 3.28 -13.18 -3.93
CA LEU A 19 3.60 -13.07 -2.50
C LEU A 19 2.37 -12.53 -1.75
N LEU A 20 2.09 -13.08 -0.58
CA LEU A 20 1.02 -12.66 0.32
C LEU A 20 1.61 -12.36 1.70
N VAL A 21 1.19 -11.26 2.30
CA VAL A 21 1.70 -10.77 3.59
C VAL A 21 0.56 -10.79 4.60
N PHE A 22 0.77 -11.45 5.73
CA PHE A 22 -0.19 -11.48 6.84
C PHE A 22 0.19 -10.47 7.92
N PRO A 23 -0.75 -10.06 8.79
CA PRO A 23 -0.44 -9.24 9.96
C PRO A 23 0.73 -9.81 10.76
N TYR A 24 1.55 -8.93 11.33
CA TYR A 24 2.77 -9.26 12.10
C TYR A 24 3.93 -9.89 11.31
N THR A 25 3.81 -10.03 9.98
CA THR A 25 4.91 -10.48 9.13
C THR A 25 5.92 -9.35 8.91
N VAL A 26 7.23 -9.64 9.06
CA VAL A 26 8.32 -8.72 8.73
C VAL A 26 9.14 -9.31 7.58
N ILE A 27 9.26 -8.57 6.47
CA ILE A 27 10.04 -8.97 5.29
C ILE A 27 10.81 -7.77 4.75
N HIS A 28 11.97 -8.04 4.16
CA HIS A 28 12.70 -7.07 3.36
C HIS A 28 12.24 -7.22 1.92
N LEU A 29 11.90 -6.11 1.27
CA LEU A 29 11.43 -6.06 -0.11
C LEU A 29 12.34 -5.14 -0.92
N ASP A 30 12.88 -5.67 -2.03
CA ASP A 30 13.59 -4.85 -3.01
C ASP A 30 12.61 -4.25 -4.02
N VAL A 31 12.65 -2.93 -4.17
CA VAL A 31 11.69 -2.20 -4.98
C VAL A 31 12.42 -1.41 -6.07
N GLY A 32 12.23 -1.81 -7.33
CA GLY A 32 12.89 -1.18 -8.48
C GLY A 32 11.96 -0.55 -9.52
N ARG A 33 10.66 -0.82 -9.46
CA ARG A 33 9.70 -0.24 -10.42
C ARG A 33 9.35 1.18 -10.02
N LYS A 34 9.47 2.14 -10.94
CA LYS A 34 9.16 3.56 -10.69
C LYS A 34 7.82 3.79 -9.99
N LYS A 35 6.75 3.10 -10.42
CA LYS A 35 5.42 3.19 -9.77
C LYS A 35 5.42 2.71 -8.32
N SER A 36 6.17 1.65 -8.02
CA SER A 36 6.26 1.09 -6.67
C SER A 36 7.13 1.95 -5.75
N ILE A 37 8.21 2.53 -6.28
CA ILE A 37 9.04 3.50 -5.55
C ILE A 37 8.19 4.72 -5.16
N ASN A 38 7.48 5.30 -6.12
CA ASN A 38 6.59 6.45 -5.87
C ASN A 38 5.52 6.14 -4.81
N ALA A 39 4.93 4.94 -4.81
CA ALA A 39 3.93 4.55 -3.83
C ALA A 39 4.50 4.53 -2.40
N ILE A 40 5.74 4.07 -2.24
CA ILE A 40 6.43 4.07 -0.94
C ILE A 40 6.76 5.50 -0.51
N GLU A 41 7.27 6.33 -1.43
CA GLU A 41 7.54 7.74 -1.14
C GLU A 41 6.27 8.46 -0.66
N GLN A 42 5.12 8.25 -1.34
CA GLN A 42 3.84 8.80 -0.89
C GLN A 42 3.44 8.28 0.50
N ALA A 43 3.62 6.98 0.76
CA ALA A 43 3.30 6.38 2.06
C ALA A 43 4.16 6.90 3.22
N MET A 44 5.36 7.41 2.93
CA MET A 44 6.29 7.98 3.91
C MET A 44 6.06 9.47 4.18
N LEU A 45 5.34 10.17 3.28
CA LEU A 45 5.05 11.60 3.39
C LEU A 45 3.73 11.89 4.13
N GLU A 46 2.77 10.95 4.10
CA GLU A 46 1.59 10.93 4.99
C GLU A 46 1.94 10.44 6.40
#